data_AF-A0A1R3UQC5-F1
#
_entry.id   AF-A0A1R3UQC5-F1
#
_cell.length_a   1.000
_cell.length_b   1.000
_cell.length_c   1.000
_cell.angle_alpha   90.00
_cell.angle_beta   90.00
_cell.angle_gamma   90.00
#
_symmetry.space_group_name_H-M   'P 1'
#
loop_
_entity.id
_entity.type
_entity.pdbx_description
1 polymer ?
#
loop_
_entity_poly.entity_id
_entity_poly.type
_entity_poly.pdbx_seq_one_letter_code
_entity_poly.pdbx_strand_id
1 'polypeptide(L)'
;MHKTDRKSSTSPWFIGWVVLWLIATASWIALLGLEWYTSGPLACPLTPDSSLYGTADWSWFPPGHVCSWEVTAAGDTFTITEEPPVARLGVLILLSLWGASLVTLGRLRGQGTK
;
A
#
# COMPACT_ATOMS: atom_id res chain seq x y z
N MET A 1 -34.49 43.50 -0.01
CA MET A 1 -34.39 42.05 -0.35
C MET A 1 -32.93 41.63 -0.23
N HIS A 2 -32.56 41.01 0.90
CA HIS A 2 -31.18 40.58 1.15
C HIS A 2 -31.07 39.10 0.76
N LYS A 3 -30.42 38.81 -0.37
CA LYS A 3 -30.08 37.44 -0.78
C LYS A 3 -28.89 37.02 0.08
N THR A 4 -29.11 36.15 1.06
CA THR A 4 -28.02 35.49 1.76
C THR A 4 -27.44 34.42 0.85
N ASP A 5 -26.24 34.67 0.34
CA ASP A 5 -25.42 33.68 -0.35
C ASP A 5 -25.20 32.48 0.57
N ARG A 6 -25.92 31.39 0.29
CA ARG A 6 -25.73 30.10 0.95
C ARG A 6 -24.44 29.50 0.41
N LYS A 7 -23.30 29.99 0.91
CA LYS A 7 -21.97 29.43 0.61
C LYS A 7 -22.02 27.96 1.01
N SER A 8 -21.90 27.07 0.03
CA SER A 8 -21.75 25.63 0.23
C SER A 8 -20.59 25.41 1.21
N SER A 9 -20.93 25.17 2.47
CA SER A 9 -19.96 25.01 3.54
C SER A 9 -19.49 23.56 3.51
N THR A 10 -18.54 23.29 2.62
CA THR A 10 -17.74 22.06 2.71
C THR A 10 -17.06 22.10 4.07
N SER A 11 -17.52 21.26 5.01
CA SER A 11 -17.03 21.27 6.37
C SER A 11 -15.49 21.14 6.37
N PRO A 12 -14.75 22.03 7.05
CA PRO A 12 -13.29 21.97 7.12
C PRO A 12 -12.80 20.62 7.66
N TRP A 13 -13.61 19.96 8.49
CA TRP A 13 -13.38 18.61 8.98
C TRP A 13 -13.31 17.59 7.86
N PHE A 14 -14.23 17.66 6.89
CA PHE A 14 -14.26 16.73 5.76
C PHE A 14 -13.06 16.87 4.84
N ILE A 15 -12.66 18.13 4.58
CA ILE A 15 -11.45 18.42 3.81
C ILE A 15 -10.23 17.83 4.52
N GLY A 16 -10.15 17.97 5.84
CA GLY A 16 -9.11 17.34 6.65
C GLY A 16 -9.04 15.82 6.48
N TRP A 17 -10.18 15.12 6.50
CA TRP A 17 -10.23 13.68 6.28
C TRP A 17 -9.78 13.25 4.88
N VAL A 18 -10.13 14.02 3.85
CA VAL A 18 -9.68 13.75 2.47
C VAL A 18 -8.18 13.94 2.34
N VAL A 19 -7.63 15.03 2.90
CA VAL A 19 -6.19 15.30 2.90
C VAL A 19 -5.44 14.18 3.65
N LEU A 20 -5.95 13.76 4.81
CA LEU A 20 -5.34 12.67 5.58
C LEU A 20 -5.33 11.35 4.80
N TRP A 21 -6.42 11.03 4.11
CA TRP A 21 -6.49 9.84 3.25
C TRP A 21 -5.48 9.91 2.10
N LEU A 22 -5.33 11.08 1.46
CA LEU A 22 -4.35 11.27 0.39
C LEU A 22 -2.91 11.09 0.90
N ILE A 23 -2.57 11.67 2.05
CA ILE A 23 -1.26 11.51 2.67
C ILE A 23 -1.00 10.03 2.98
N ALA A 24 -1.94 9.34 3.64
CA ALA A 24 -1.79 7.93 3.97
C ALA A 24 -1.59 7.05 2.71
N THR A 25 -2.36 7.33 1.65
CA THR A 25 -2.25 6.62 0.37
C THR A 25 -0.91 6.89 -0.30
N ALA A 26 -0.47 8.15 -0.35
CA ALA A 26 0.82 8.53 -0.93
C ALA A 26 1.99 7.93 -0.15
N SER A 27 1.95 7.96 1.19
CA SER A 27 2.97 7.34 2.04
C SER A 27 3.06 5.84 1.81
N TRP A 28 1.93 5.15 1.69
CA TRP A 28 1.93 3.73 1.38
C TRP A 28 2.54 3.46 0.00
N ILE A 29 2.09 4.15 -1.04
CA ILE A 29 2.67 3.99 -2.40
C ILE A 29 4.18 4.29 -2.39
N ALA A 30 4.63 5.31 -1.66
CA ALA A 30 6.05 5.65 -1.55
C ALA A 30 6.86 4.54 -0.87
N LEU A 31 6.32 3.89 0.16
CA LEU A 31 6.97 2.75 0.81
C LEU A 31 7.09 1.56 -0.16
N LEU A 32 6.06 1.24 -0.95
CA LEU A 32 6.15 0.21 -2.01
C LEU A 32 7.22 0.56 -3.03
N GLY A 33 7.20 1.81 -3.51
CA GLY A 33 8.13 2.27 -4.52
C GLY A 33 9.58 2.24 -4.03
N LEU A 34 9.81 2.62 -2.77
CA LEU A 34 11.12 2.53 -2.15
C LEU A 34 11.57 1.07 -2.05
N GLU A 35 10.69 0.19 -1.58
CA GLU A 35 10.98 -1.23 -1.47
C GLU A 35 11.35 -1.82 -2.83
N TRP A 36 10.51 -1.59 -3.85
CA TRP A 36 10.72 -2.02 -5.24
C TRP A 36 11.98 -1.45 -5.89
N TYR A 37 12.35 -0.21 -5.54
CA TYR A 37 13.60 0.37 -6.03
C TYR A 37 14.83 -0.27 -5.37
N THR A 38 14.71 -0.69 -4.11
CA THR A 38 15.80 -1.29 -3.34
C THR A 38 15.98 -2.79 -3.53
N SER A 39 15.07 -3.49 -4.23
CA SER A 39 15.25 -4.89 -4.61
C SER A 39 16.27 -5.04 -5.73
N GLY A 40 17.53 -5.01 -5.37
CA GLY A 40 18.59 -5.57 -6.18
C GLY A 40 18.69 -7.10 -6.01
N PRO A 41 19.42 -7.79 -6.89
CA PRO A 41 19.69 -9.23 -6.78
C PRO A 41 20.49 -9.62 -5.52
N LEU A 42 20.98 -8.65 -4.76
CA LEU A 42 21.70 -8.85 -3.48
C LEU A 42 20.82 -8.53 -2.26
N ALA A 43 19.53 -8.24 -2.45
CA ALA A 43 18.65 -7.74 -1.40
C ALA A 43 18.08 -8.84 -0.47
N CYS A 44 18.25 -10.12 -0.81
CA CYS A 44 17.72 -11.26 -0.05
C CYS A 44 18.85 -12.11 0.56
N PRO A 45 19.44 -11.71 1.71
CA PRO A 45 20.29 -12.61 2.48
C PRO A 45 19.43 -13.68 3.18
N LEU A 46 19.85 -14.95 3.10
CA LEU A 46 19.12 -16.07 3.74
C LEU A 46 19.02 -15.91 5.26
N THR A 47 20.06 -15.33 5.88
CA THR A 47 20.11 -14.86 7.27
C THR A 47 21.07 -13.66 7.36
N PRO A 48 20.99 -12.82 8.41
CA PRO A 48 21.85 -11.63 8.56
C PRO A 48 23.36 -11.91 8.45
N ASP A 49 23.79 -13.16 8.68
CA ASP A 49 25.18 -13.60 8.65
C ASP A 49 25.51 -14.62 7.53
N SER A 50 24.60 -14.89 6.58
CA SER A 50 24.85 -15.87 5.51
C SER A 50 25.54 -15.28 4.29
N SER A 51 26.49 -16.02 3.70
CA SER A 51 27.10 -15.72 2.38
C SER A 51 26.27 -16.21 1.19
N LEU A 52 25.12 -16.83 1.44
CA LEU A 52 24.16 -17.29 0.43
C LEU A 52 23.16 -16.18 0.13
N TYR A 53 23.17 -15.72 -1.11
CA TYR A 53 22.26 -14.70 -1.63
C TYR A 53 21.19 -15.37 -2.50
N GLY A 54 19.93 -15.05 -2.25
CA GLY A 54 18.81 -15.47 -3.08
C GLY A 54 18.57 -14.52 -4.25
N THR A 55 17.73 -14.93 -5.19
CA THR A 55 17.17 -14.05 -6.20
C THR A 55 15.98 -13.28 -5.63
N ALA A 56 15.90 -11.99 -5.93
CA ALA A 56 14.81 -11.12 -5.54
C ALA A 56 13.89 -10.86 -6.75
N ASP A 57 12.63 -11.19 -6.61
CA ASP A 57 11.56 -10.92 -7.57
C ASP A 57 10.47 -10.07 -6.94
N TRP A 58 9.68 -9.38 -7.77
CA TRP A 58 8.56 -8.58 -7.29
C TRP A 58 7.23 -9.23 -7.64
N SER A 59 6.38 -9.44 -6.63
CA SER A 59 4.98 -9.76 -6.83
C SER A 59 4.13 -8.51 -6.67
N TRP A 60 3.11 -8.39 -7.53
CA TRP A 60 2.08 -7.35 -7.40
C TRP A 60 0.87 -7.82 -6.57
N PHE A 61 0.72 -9.13 -6.37
CA PHE A 61 -0.41 -9.73 -5.67
C PHE A 61 0.02 -10.93 -4.82
N PRO A 62 0.26 -10.76 -3.51
CA PRO A 62 0.30 -9.50 -2.75
C PRO A 62 1.52 -8.61 -3.11
N PRO A 63 1.42 -7.27 -3.01
CA PRO A 63 2.49 -6.37 -3.44
C PRO A 63 3.70 -6.48 -2.52
N GLY A 64 4.83 -6.98 -3.00
CA GLY A 64 6.05 -7.11 -2.21
C GLY A 64 7.12 -7.97 -2.85
N HIS A 65 8.27 -8.04 -2.16
CA HIS A 65 9.38 -8.90 -2.58
C HIS A 65 9.10 -10.36 -2.33
N VAL A 66 9.47 -11.16 -3.32
CA VAL A 66 9.57 -12.60 -3.26
C VAL A 66 11.07 -12.90 -3.27
N CYS A 67 11.55 -13.57 -2.23
CA CYS A 67 12.93 -14.02 -2.17
C CYS A 67 12.97 -15.52 -2.42
N SER A 68 13.75 -15.96 -3.41
CA SER A 68 13.96 -17.39 -3.68
C SER A 68 15.42 -17.78 -3.56
N TRP A 69 15.69 -18.94 -2.96
CA TRP A 69 17.05 -19.38 -2.64
C TRP A 69 17.19 -20.87 -2.87
N GLU A 70 18.32 -21.25 -3.47
CA GLU A 70 18.71 -22.64 -3.67
C GLU A 70 19.62 -23.08 -2.53
N VAL A 71 19.16 -24.04 -1.73
CA VAL A 71 19.91 -24.60 -0.61
C VAL A 71 20.20 -26.06 -0.89
N THR A 72 21.47 -26.44 -0.84
CA THR A 72 21.88 -27.84 -0.93
C THR A 72 22.02 -28.41 0.48
N ALA A 73 21.21 -29.41 0.83
CA ALA A 73 21.28 -30.10 2.11
C ALA A 73 21.37 -31.61 1.86
N ALA A 74 22.34 -32.28 2.49
CA ALA A 74 22.55 -33.72 2.38
C ALA A 74 22.72 -34.28 0.94
N GLY A 75 23.15 -33.44 -0.01
CA GLY A 75 23.35 -33.82 -1.42
C GLY A 75 22.17 -33.50 -2.34
N ASP A 76 21.04 -33.06 -1.78
CA ASP A 76 19.85 -32.65 -2.52
C ASP A 76 19.71 -31.12 -2.54
N THR A 77 19.34 -30.56 -3.70
CA THR A 77 19.08 -29.13 -3.90
C THR A 77 17.60 -28.83 -3.71
N PHE A 78 17.26 -27.96 -2.78
CA PHE A 78 15.91 -27.47 -2.55
C PHE A 78 15.83 -25.97 -2.82
N THR A 79 14.79 -25.57 -3.54
CA THR A 79 14.40 -24.16 -3.69
C THR A 79 13.40 -23.81 -2.60
N ILE A 80 13.69 -22.82 -1.78
CA ILE A 80 12.70 -22.27 -0.87
C ILE A 80 12.39 -20.84 -1.29
N THR A 81 11.13 -20.48 -1.15
CA THR A 81 10.59 -19.19 -1.59
C THR A 81 9.84 -18.57 -0.44
N GLU A 82 10.23 -17.36 -0.08
CA GLU A 82 9.50 -16.54 0.88
C GLU A 82 8.54 -15.63 0.12
N GLU A 83 7.25 -15.75 0.42
CA GLU A 83 6.19 -14.97 -0.20
C GLU A 83 5.94 -13.64 0.55
N PRO A 84 5.52 -12.58 -0.15
CA PRO A 84 5.25 -11.30 0.48
C PRO A 84 4.07 -11.37 1.46
N PRO A 85 4.10 -10.56 2.55
CA PRO A 85 3.10 -10.64 3.60
C PRO A 85 1.70 -10.24 3.10
N VAL A 86 0.74 -11.17 3.24
CA VAL A 86 -0.66 -11.00 2.82
C VAL A 86 -1.34 -9.80 3.50
N ALA A 87 -0.84 -9.36 4.66
CA ALA A 87 -1.29 -8.17 5.37
C ALA A 87 -1.32 -6.90 4.48
N ARG A 88 -0.46 -6.83 3.46
CA ARG A 88 -0.42 -5.71 2.51
C ARG A 88 -1.69 -5.58 1.66
N LEU A 89 -2.40 -6.68 1.39
CA LEU A 89 -3.73 -6.65 0.78
C LEU A 89 -4.76 -6.01 1.72
N GLY A 90 -4.63 -6.26 3.03
CA GLY A 90 -5.48 -5.63 4.05
C GLY A 90 -5.38 -4.10 4.02
N VAL A 91 -4.17 -3.55 3.86
CA VAL A 91 -3.97 -2.10 3.75
C VAL A 91 -4.61 -1.53 2.49
N LEU A 92 -4.49 -2.22 1.35
CA LEU A 92 -5.16 -1.81 0.09
C LEU A 92 -6.68 -1.79 0.23
N ILE A 93 -7.26 -2.83 0.85
CA ILE A 93 -8.70 -2.92 1.10
C ILE A 93 -9.15 -1.77 2.01
N LEU A 94 -8.42 -1.52 3.11
CA LEU A 94 -8.73 -0.46 4.07
C LEU A 94 -8.75 0.92 3.41
N LEU A 95 -7.69 1.26 2.65
CA LEU A 95 -7.62 2.54 1.94
C LEU A 95 -8.73 2.68 0.90
N SER A 96 -9.07 1.60 0.20
CA SER A 96 -10.14 1.59 -0.80
C SER A 96 -11.51 1.84 -0.15
N LEU A 97 -11.81 1.16 0.96
CA LEU A 97 -13.04 1.35 1.72
C LEU A 97 -13.15 2.75 2.32
N TRP A 98 -12.05 3.28 2.87
CA TRP A 98 -12.01 4.63 3.40
C TRP A 98 -12.24 5.67 2.30
N GLY A 99 -11.59 5.53 1.15
CA GLY A 99 -11.82 6.39 -0.02
C GLY A 99 -13.26 6.34 -0.52
N ALA A 100 -13.84 5.13 -0.64
CA ALA A 100 -15.23 4.94 -1.03
C ALA A 100 -16.22 5.59 -0.06
N SER A 101 -15.95 5.50 1.25
CA SER A 101 -16.74 6.17 2.29
C SER A 101 -16.71 7.69 2.14
N LEU A 102 -15.53 8.28 1.90
CA LEU A 102 -15.38 9.73 1.68
C LEU A 102 -16.12 10.19 0.42
N VAL A 103 -16.02 9.45 -0.68
CA VAL A 103 -16.74 9.76 -1.93
C VAL A 103 -18.26 9.69 -1.70
N THR A 104 -18.75 8.66 -1.00
CA THR A 104 -20.17 8.49 -0.72
C THR A 104 -20.71 9.63 0.14
N LEU A 105 -19.99 10.01 1.21
CA LEU A 105 -20.33 11.15 2.05
C LEU A 105 -20.28 12.48 1.30
N GLY A 106 -19.32 12.66 0.39
CA GLY A 106 -19.23 13.83 -0.48
C GLY A 106 -20.43 13.96 -1.42
N ARG A 107 -20.86 12.84 -2.03
CA ARG A 107 -22.04 12.79 -2.91
C ARG A 107 -23.33 13.11 -2.17
N LEU A 108 -23.54 12.53 -0.98
CA LEU A 108 -24.73 12.78 -0.16
C LEU A 108 -24.83 14.27 0.24
N ARG A 109 -23.71 14.89 0.60
CA ARG A 109 -23.67 16.33 0.93
C ARG A 109 -23.98 17.22 -0.26
N GLY A 110 -23.52 16.87 -1.47
CA GLY A 110 -23.84 17.61 -2.69
C GLY A 110 -25.31 17.49 -3.12
N GLN A 111 -26.00 16.41 -2.76
CA GLN A 111 -27.42 16.20 -3.07
C GLN A 111 -28.36 16.95 -2.10
N GLY A 112 -28.01 17.08 -0.83
CA GLY A 112 -28.81 17.83 0.17
C GLY A 112 -28.82 19.35 -0.01
N THR A 113 -28.10 19.87 -0.99
CA THR A 113 -28.01 21.31 -1.34
C THR A 113 -28.82 21.70 -2.58
N LYS A 114 -29.54 20.77 -3.22
CA LYS A 114 -30.51 21.06 -4.29
C LYS A 114 -31.90 21.27 -3.72
#